data_AF-A0A520GSJ0-F1
#
_entry.id   AF-A0A520GSJ0-F1
#
_cell.length_a   1.000
_cell.length_b   1.000
_cell.length_c   1.000
_cell.angle_alpha   90.00
_cell.angle_beta   90.00
_cell.angle_gamma   90.00
#
_symmetry.space_group_name_H-M   'P 1'
#
loop_
_entity.id
_entity.type
_entity.pdbx_description
1 polymer ?
#
loop_
_entity_poly.entity_id
_entity_poly.type
_entity_poly.pdbx_seq_one_letter_code
_entity_poly.pdbx_strand_id
1 'polypeptide(L)'
;MPGVVLYVARELRLARESDRRYHAAVTQTRRWTKGSYEVTGGSALLGVFGDEDPLAFENEWVRVLLNKGYKVAPRPKFLPLPVRDVSVAATPGAGDGRPLPPPAGQAPSATLLFELTAGGAEAWPRAVLDKATVSGSVRLSYTYPQMLPGASARVQVHGARVYTSLAATLAKAADGTLYGSFADIGRAWNALVRDGAVTIALAGQGSGGGTPPADVGERLSEQAREKLFDVLFVGYLPPNPPAAGSDGSGDGTLYALRWRSPADAIDPSLTITVEGWTWLSASLEADLSALLGALDDSYLHTTYAYASVPVTVA
;
A
#
# COMPACT_ATOMS: atom_id res chain seq x y z
N MET A 1 -14.77 -9.03 -18.54
CA MET A 1 -13.31 -9.30 -18.48
C MET A 1 -12.60 -7.97 -18.26
N PRO A 2 -11.59 -7.89 -17.36
CA PRO A 2 -10.94 -6.62 -17.07
C PRO A 2 -10.19 -6.12 -18.30
N GLY A 3 -10.47 -4.88 -18.72
CA GLY A 3 -9.79 -4.24 -19.86
C GLY A 3 -8.37 -3.77 -19.55
N VAL A 4 -7.97 -3.82 -18.27
CA VAL A 4 -6.66 -3.39 -17.78
C VAL A 4 -6.14 -4.42 -16.78
N VAL A 5 -4.86 -4.78 -16.92
CA VAL A 5 -4.12 -5.60 -15.94
C VAL A 5 -3.01 -4.74 -15.36
N LEU A 6 -3.00 -4.62 -14.03
CA LEU A 6 -1.95 -3.90 -13.32
C LEU A 6 -0.81 -4.85 -12.94
N TYR A 7 0.43 -4.42 -13.09
CA TYR A 7 1.61 -5.23 -12.78
C TYR A 7 2.58 -4.49 -11.86
N VAL A 8 3.42 -5.26 -11.16
CA VAL A 8 4.49 -4.77 -10.29
C VAL A 8 5.77 -5.50 -10.66
N ALA A 9 6.88 -4.77 -10.68
CA ALA A 9 8.17 -5.34 -11.02
C ALA A 9 8.55 -6.48 -10.07
N ARG A 10 9.00 -7.61 -10.63
CA ARG A 10 9.45 -8.77 -9.85
C ARG A 10 10.93 -8.75 -9.54
N GLU A 11 11.70 -8.01 -10.32
CA GLU A 11 13.16 -7.95 -10.23
C GLU A 11 13.63 -6.50 -10.31
N LEU A 12 14.70 -6.19 -9.58
CA LEU A 12 15.37 -4.90 -9.68
C LEU A 12 16.28 -4.91 -10.91
N ARG A 13 16.11 -3.92 -11.79
CA ARG A 13 16.90 -3.74 -13.01
C ARG A 13 17.27 -2.27 -13.21
N LEU A 14 18.27 -2.02 -14.05
CA LEU A 14 18.60 -0.67 -14.48
C LEU A 14 17.45 -0.08 -15.31
N ALA A 15 17.10 1.17 -15.02
CA ALA A 15 16.14 1.95 -15.78
C ALA A 15 16.66 2.16 -17.21
N ARG A 16 15.74 2.21 -18.18
CA ARG A 16 16.04 2.52 -19.57
C ARG A 16 15.39 3.84 -19.98
N GLU A 17 16.09 4.58 -20.83
CA GLU A 17 15.56 5.75 -21.51
C GLU A 17 14.74 5.33 -22.76
N SER A 18 14.05 6.30 -23.36
CA SER A 18 13.20 6.07 -24.54
C SER A 18 13.95 5.50 -25.76
N ASP A 19 15.27 5.70 -25.81
CA ASP A 19 16.16 5.15 -26.85
C ASP A 19 16.67 3.73 -26.52
N ARG A 20 16.18 3.13 -25.43
CA ARG A 20 16.57 1.82 -24.86
C ARG A 20 17.94 1.78 -24.22
N ARG A 21 18.64 2.91 -24.07
CA ARG A 21 19.88 2.95 -23.28
C ARG A 21 19.59 2.89 -21.80
N TYR A 22 20.51 2.33 -21.03
CA TYR A 22 20.40 2.33 -19.57
C TYR A 22 20.71 3.72 -19.02
N HIS A 23 19.96 4.15 -18.02
CA HIS A 23 20.29 5.34 -17.24
C HIS A 23 21.44 5.00 -16.28
N ALA A 24 22.66 4.95 -16.80
CA ALA A 24 23.85 4.56 -16.05
C ALA A 24 25.11 5.20 -16.62
N ALA A 25 26.12 5.38 -15.78
CA ALA A 25 27.46 5.78 -16.21
C ALA A 25 28.49 5.35 -15.16
N VAL A 26 29.67 4.93 -15.60
CA VAL A 26 30.82 4.64 -14.72
C VAL A 26 32.00 5.47 -15.20
N THR A 27 32.47 6.37 -14.34
CA THR A 27 33.58 7.28 -14.64
C THR A 27 34.78 6.94 -13.79
N GLN A 28 35.90 6.70 -14.46
CA GLN A 28 37.21 6.49 -13.84
C GLN A 28 38.01 7.80 -13.90
N THR A 29 38.55 8.23 -12.76
CA THR A 29 39.45 9.39 -12.68
C THR A 29 40.89 8.91 -12.63
N ARG A 30 41.71 9.36 -13.58
CA ARG A 30 43.14 9.06 -13.67
C ARG A 30 43.98 10.29 -13.42
N ARG A 31 45.13 10.13 -12.76
CA ARG A 31 46.11 11.19 -12.54
C ARG A 31 47.48 10.75 -13.02
N TRP A 32 48.20 11.66 -13.68
CA TRP A 32 49.60 11.41 -14.03
C TRP A 32 50.48 11.52 -12.79
N THR A 33 51.14 10.43 -12.43
CA THR A 33 52.04 10.33 -11.28
C THR A 33 53.25 9.49 -11.68
N LYS A 34 54.48 9.96 -11.39
CA LYS A 34 55.73 9.18 -11.58
C LYS A 34 55.91 8.54 -12.98
N GLY A 35 55.42 9.19 -14.04
CA GLY A 35 55.62 8.74 -15.42
C GLY A 35 54.55 7.80 -15.97
N SER A 36 53.44 7.58 -15.25
CA SER A 36 52.28 6.83 -15.73
C SER A 36 50.97 7.45 -15.24
N TYR A 37 49.85 7.04 -15.85
CA TYR A 37 48.52 7.36 -15.33
C TYR A 37 48.11 6.30 -14.30
N GLU A 38 47.84 6.75 -13.08
CA GLU A 38 47.29 5.93 -12.00
C GLU A 38 45.81 6.26 -11.78
N VAL A 39 45.02 5.26 -11.45
CA VAL A 39 43.60 5.43 -11.11
C VAL A 39 43.51 5.93 -9.68
N THR A 40 42.89 7.09 -9.47
CA THR A 40 42.81 7.72 -8.16
C THR A 40 41.43 7.63 -7.51
N GLY A 41 40.42 7.27 -8.29
CA GLY A 41 39.04 7.20 -7.85
C GLY A 41 38.08 7.30 -9.02
N GLY A 42 36.81 7.56 -8.75
CA GLY A 42 35.81 7.71 -9.80
C GLY A 42 34.43 7.98 -9.25
N SER A 43 33.44 7.92 -10.13
CA SER A 43 32.03 8.02 -9.76
C SER A 43 31.19 7.10 -10.63
N ALA A 44 30.09 6.59 -10.07
CA ALA A 44 29.11 5.85 -10.87
C ALA A 44 27.71 6.39 -10.62
N LEU A 45 26.89 6.40 -11.66
CA LEU A 45 25.48 6.72 -11.61
C LEU A 45 24.71 5.48 -12.08
N LEU A 46 23.72 5.05 -11.31
CA LEU A 46 22.84 3.92 -11.64
C LEU A 46 21.38 4.32 -11.39
N GLY A 47 20.59 4.47 -12.45
CA GLY A 47 19.14 4.56 -12.39
C GLY A 47 18.53 3.17 -12.23
N VAL A 48 17.74 2.97 -11.20
CA VAL A 48 17.07 1.70 -10.86
C VAL A 48 15.57 1.91 -10.73
N PHE A 49 14.86 1.79 -11.85
CA PHE A 49 13.41 1.69 -11.86
C PHE A 49 12.99 0.83 -13.05
N GLY A 50 12.30 -0.27 -12.77
CA GLY A 50 11.98 -1.27 -13.76
C GLY A 50 10.93 -0.76 -14.75
N ASP A 51 11.39 -0.33 -15.92
CA ASP A 51 10.49 -0.26 -17.07
C ASP A 51 10.35 -1.70 -17.60
N GLU A 52 9.34 -2.37 -17.06
CA GLU A 52 8.97 -3.71 -17.50
C GLU A 52 8.34 -3.62 -18.89
N ASP A 53 8.79 -4.45 -19.83
CA ASP A 53 8.28 -4.47 -21.20
C ASP A 53 6.82 -4.97 -21.20
N PRO A 54 5.82 -4.09 -21.42
CA PRO A 54 4.42 -4.47 -21.35
C PRO A 54 4.07 -5.54 -22.40
N LEU A 55 4.84 -5.58 -23.49
CA LEU A 55 4.67 -6.53 -24.59
C LEU A 55 5.09 -7.95 -24.15
N ALA A 56 6.10 -8.06 -23.29
CA ALA A 56 6.51 -9.33 -22.70
C ALA A 56 5.40 -9.91 -21.81
N PHE A 57 4.77 -9.08 -20.98
CA PHE A 57 3.62 -9.48 -20.15
C PHE A 57 2.40 -9.89 -20.97
N GLU A 58 2.08 -9.13 -22.01
CA GLU A 58 0.98 -9.47 -22.91
C GLU A 58 1.22 -10.85 -23.55
N ASN A 59 2.43 -11.10 -24.05
CA ASN A 59 2.78 -12.37 -24.66
C ASN A 59 2.74 -13.54 -23.68
N GLU A 60 3.21 -13.36 -22.44
CA GLU A 60 3.12 -14.38 -21.39
C GLU A 60 1.66 -14.67 -21.02
N TRP A 61 0.87 -13.62 -20.80
CA TRP A 61 -0.55 -13.71 -20.47
C TRP A 61 -1.34 -14.45 -21.55
N VAL A 62 -1.16 -14.07 -22.81
CA VAL A 62 -1.80 -14.72 -23.97
C VAL A 62 -1.42 -16.21 -23.99
N ARG A 63 -0.14 -16.53 -23.81
CA ARG A 63 0.34 -17.92 -23.77
C ARG A 63 -0.33 -18.73 -22.65
N VAL A 64 -0.43 -18.18 -21.45
CA VAL A 64 -1.09 -18.85 -20.31
C VAL A 64 -2.57 -19.08 -20.59
N LEU A 65 -3.28 -18.11 -21.18
CA LEU A 65 -4.69 -18.26 -21.53
C LEU A 65 -4.91 -19.31 -22.63
N LEU A 66 -4.10 -19.28 -23.70
CA LEU A 66 -4.18 -20.30 -24.76
C LEU A 66 -3.91 -21.70 -24.20
N ASN A 67 -2.92 -21.85 -23.32
CA ASN A 67 -2.61 -23.13 -22.66
C ASN A 67 -3.73 -23.63 -21.74
N LYS A 68 -4.59 -22.73 -21.23
CA LYS A 68 -5.79 -23.07 -20.45
C LYS A 68 -7.02 -23.37 -21.33
N GLY A 69 -6.86 -23.41 -22.65
CA GLY A 69 -7.93 -23.78 -23.60
C GLY A 69 -8.82 -22.63 -24.06
N TYR A 70 -8.43 -21.37 -23.78
CA TYR A 70 -9.16 -20.21 -24.32
C TYR A 70 -8.87 -20.07 -25.82
N LYS A 71 -9.93 -20.03 -26.65
CA LYS A 71 -9.81 -19.94 -28.13
C LYS A 71 -9.42 -18.56 -28.64
N VAL A 72 -9.76 -17.52 -27.88
CA VAL A 72 -9.40 -16.12 -28.14
C VAL A 72 -8.94 -15.53 -26.82
N ALA A 73 -7.68 -15.13 -26.74
CA ALA A 73 -7.17 -14.43 -25.58
C ALA A 73 -7.56 -12.95 -25.67
N PRO A 74 -8.31 -12.39 -24.71
CA PRO A 74 -8.45 -10.93 -24.61
C PRO A 74 -7.06 -10.29 -24.50
N ARG A 75 -6.89 -9.14 -25.13
CA ARG A 75 -5.67 -8.31 -25.05
C ARG A 75 -5.91 -7.15 -24.09
N PRO A 76 -5.78 -7.35 -22.77
CA PRO A 76 -5.91 -6.24 -21.82
C PRO A 76 -4.75 -5.26 -22.00
N LYS A 77 -4.97 -4.01 -21.62
CA LYS A 77 -3.88 -3.05 -21.50
C LYS A 77 -3.09 -3.34 -20.22
N PHE A 78 -1.79 -3.56 -20.33
CA PHE A 78 -0.91 -3.69 -19.17
C PHE A 78 -0.46 -2.29 -18.73
N LEU A 79 -0.65 -1.97 -17.46
CA LEU A 79 -0.22 -0.71 -16.86
C LEU A 79 0.55 -1.01 -15.57
N PRO A 80 1.63 -0.28 -15.28
CA PRO A 80 2.31 -0.42 -14.00
C PRO A 80 1.37 0.00 -12.87
N LEU A 81 1.40 -0.75 -11.77
CA LEU A 81 0.68 -0.41 -10.56
C LEU A 81 1.27 0.89 -9.97
N PRO A 82 0.44 1.85 -9.54
CA PRO A 82 0.96 3.07 -8.93
C PRO A 82 1.68 2.73 -7.62
N VAL A 83 2.91 3.21 -7.49
CA VAL A 83 3.73 3.05 -6.28
C VAL A 83 3.98 4.39 -5.61
N ARG A 84 4.24 4.36 -4.30
CA ARG A 84 4.63 5.53 -3.50
C ARG A 84 5.72 5.13 -2.49
N ASP A 85 6.21 6.11 -1.73
CA ASP A 85 7.26 5.92 -0.71
C ASP A 85 8.49 5.20 -1.26
N VAL A 86 8.83 5.49 -2.52
CA VAL A 86 9.93 4.84 -3.23
C VAL A 86 11.25 5.29 -2.61
N SER A 87 12.10 4.34 -2.25
CA SER A 87 13.44 4.59 -1.74
C SER A 87 14.42 3.56 -2.28
N VAL A 88 15.65 4.00 -2.52
CA VAL A 88 16.73 3.15 -2.99
C VAL A 88 17.90 3.26 -2.04
N ALA A 89 18.43 2.12 -1.63
CA ALA A 89 19.65 2.01 -0.86
C ALA A 89 20.64 1.09 -1.57
N ALA A 90 21.93 1.37 -1.43
CA ALA A 90 22.99 0.52 -1.97
C ALA A 90 24.08 0.31 -0.94
N THR A 91 24.66 -0.88 -0.95
CA THR A 91 25.76 -1.28 -0.08
C THR A 91 26.87 -1.85 -0.96
N PRO A 92 27.78 -1.01 -1.51
CA PRO A 92 28.91 -1.49 -2.28
C PRO A 92 29.88 -2.30 -1.42
N GLY A 93 30.70 -3.13 -2.07
CA GLY A 93 31.76 -3.89 -1.41
C GLY A 93 32.70 -3.01 -0.61
N ALA A 94 33.23 -3.56 0.49
CA ALA A 94 34.20 -2.87 1.31
C ALA A 94 35.43 -2.49 0.47
N GLY A 95 35.68 -1.20 0.32
CA GLY A 95 36.78 -0.68 -0.47
C GLY A 95 36.45 -0.33 -1.91
N ASP A 96 35.22 -0.57 -2.41
CA ASP A 96 34.83 -0.17 -3.77
C ASP A 96 34.33 1.27 -3.83
N GLY A 97 33.63 1.73 -2.79
CA GLY A 97 33.11 3.08 -2.75
C GLY A 97 32.05 3.26 -1.69
N ARG A 98 31.30 4.35 -1.81
CA ARG A 98 30.11 4.61 -0.99
C ARG A 98 29.01 5.24 -1.84
N PRO A 99 27.74 4.93 -1.56
CA PRO A 99 26.65 5.71 -2.13
C PRO A 99 26.71 7.13 -1.57
N LEU A 100 26.46 8.11 -2.43
CA LEU A 100 26.25 9.49 -2.04
C LEU A 100 24.76 9.70 -1.73
N PRO A 101 24.43 10.45 -0.66
CA PRO A 101 23.05 10.80 -0.41
C PRO A 101 22.51 11.66 -1.56
N PRO A 102 21.20 11.60 -1.85
CA PRO A 102 20.59 12.52 -2.79
C PRO A 102 20.82 13.97 -2.33
N PRO A 103 20.93 14.93 -3.26
CA PRO A 103 21.06 16.35 -2.93
C PRO A 103 19.96 16.80 -1.97
N ALA A 104 20.30 17.66 -1.00
CA ALA A 104 19.36 18.16 -0.01
C ALA A 104 18.14 18.82 -0.70
N GLY A 105 16.93 18.41 -0.30
CA GLY A 105 15.68 18.95 -0.84
C GLY A 105 15.16 18.29 -2.12
N GLN A 106 15.86 17.28 -2.66
CA GLN A 106 15.28 16.43 -3.72
C GLN A 106 14.45 15.30 -3.13
N ALA A 107 13.32 15.01 -3.77
CA ALA A 107 12.53 13.82 -3.48
C ALA A 107 13.40 12.56 -3.68
N PRO A 108 13.13 11.47 -2.92
CA PRO A 108 13.83 10.21 -3.13
C PRO A 108 13.70 9.79 -4.60
N SER A 109 14.84 9.68 -5.26
CA SER A 109 14.95 9.36 -6.68
C SER A 109 15.30 7.89 -6.82
N ALA A 110 14.86 7.29 -7.91
CA ALA A 110 15.28 5.96 -8.34
C ALA A 110 16.74 5.92 -8.82
N THR A 111 17.53 6.99 -8.64
CA THR A 111 18.91 7.10 -9.11
C THR A 111 19.88 7.06 -7.93
N LEU A 112 20.88 6.21 -8.04
CA LEU A 112 22.00 6.11 -7.12
C LEU A 112 23.24 6.78 -7.71
N LEU A 113 23.90 7.59 -6.90
CA LEU A 113 25.23 8.12 -7.21
C LEU A 113 26.23 7.49 -6.25
N PHE A 114 27.39 7.10 -6.77
CA PHE A 114 28.47 6.51 -6.01
C PHE A 114 29.73 7.35 -6.16
N GLU A 115 30.43 7.51 -5.05
CA GLU A 115 31.83 7.91 -5.03
C GLU A 115 32.68 6.64 -4.94
N LEU A 116 33.50 6.39 -5.95
CA LEU A 116 34.34 5.20 -6.04
C LEU A 116 35.73 5.50 -5.50
N THR A 117 36.28 4.55 -4.74
CA THR A 117 37.71 4.56 -4.38
C THR A 117 38.56 4.26 -5.63
N ALA A 118 39.88 4.35 -5.51
CA ALA A 118 40.78 3.86 -6.57
C ALA A 118 40.51 2.38 -6.94
N GLY A 119 40.30 1.52 -5.94
CA GLY A 119 40.02 0.10 -6.14
C GLY A 119 38.68 -0.14 -6.85
N GLY A 120 37.61 0.54 -6.42
CA GLY A 120 36.31 0.42 -7.09
C GLY A 120 36.30 1.01 -8.50
N ALA A 121 37.03 2.11 -8.72
CA ALA A 121 37.19 2.71 -10.03
C ALA A 121 38.04 1.86 -11.01
N GLU A 122 38.75 0.84 -10.53
CA GLU A 122 39.33 -0.22 -11.36
C GLU A 122 38.39 -1.42 -11.52
N ALA A 123 37.72 -1.83 -10.44
CA ALA A 123 36.87 -3.01 -10.41
C ALA A 123 35.59 -2.84 -11.24
N TRP A 124 34.92 -1.69 -11.14
CA TRP A 124 33.62 -1.48 -11.78
C TRP A 124 33.73 -1.41 -13.32
N PRO A 125 34.70 -0.71 -13.93
CA PRO A 125 34.91 -0.79 -15.38
C PRO A 125 35.22 -2.22 -15.85
N ARG A 126 36.01 -3.00 -15.09
CA ARG A 126 36.24 -4.43 -15.40
C ARG A 126 34.97 -5.26 -15.28
N ALA A 127 34.09 -4.96 -14.32
CA ALA A 127 32.79 -5.61 -14.21
C ALA A 127 31.92 -5.39 -15.46
N VAL A 128 32.00 -4.21 -16.06
CA VAL A 128 31.28 -3.87 -17.29
C VAL A 128 31.91 -4.57 -18.51
N LEU A 129 33.24 -4.47 -18.65
CA LEU A 129 33.99 -5.00 -19.81
C LEU A 129 34.09 -6.53 -19.79
N ASP A 130 34.58 -7.08 -18.68
CA ASP A 130 34.96 -8.48 -18.54
C ASP A 130 33.86 -9.32 -17.89
N LYS A 131 32.72 -8.71 -17.54
CA LYS A 131 31.64 -9.35 -16.76
C LYS A 131 32.14 -9.90 -15.43
N ALA A 132 33.16 -9.25 -14.86
CA ALA A 132 33.72 -9.59 -13.56
C ALA A 132 32.72 -9.29 -12.44
N THR A 133 32.84 -10.01 -11.32
CA THR A 133 31.98 -9.83 -10.15
C THR A 133 32.45 -8.65 -9.30
N VAL A 134 31.50 -7.80 -8.91
CA VAL A 134 31.62 -6.74 -7.91
C VAL A 134 30.75 -7.06 -6.70
N SER A 135 31.32 -6.92 -5.51
CA SER A 135 30.59 -7.17 -4.27
C SER A 135 29.62 -6.03 -3.97
N GLY A 136 28.48 -6.37 -3.39
CA GLY A 136 27.50 -5.41 -2.88
C GLY A 136 26.13 -5.55 -3.51
N SER A 137 25.16 -4.85 -2.93
CA SER A 137 23.75 -4.99 -3.29
C SER A 137 23.05 -3.64 -3.42
N VAL A 138 21.96 -3.63 -4.17
CA VAL A 138 21.02 -2.52 -4.26
C VAL A 138 19.65 -3.02 -3.83
N ARG A 139 18.99 -2.27 -2.96
CA ARG A 139 17.62 -2.51 -2.50
C ARG A 139 16.73 -1.34 -2.89
N LEU A 140 15.65 -1.63 -3.60
CA LEU A 140 14.53 -0.72 -3.84
C LEU A 140 13.41 -1.09 -2.87
N SER A 141 12.86 -0.11 -2.15
CA SER A 141 11.67 -0.27 -1.31
C SER A 141 10.57 0.67 -1.78
N TYR A 142 9.33 0.18 -1.85
CA TYR A 142 8.17 0.94 -2.29
C TYR A 142 6.89 0.42 -1.65
N THR A 143 5.82 1.23 -1.66
CA THR A 143 4.48 0.78 -1.28
C THR A 143 3.52 0.80 -2.46
N TYR A 144 2.61 -0.17 -2.51
CA TYR A 144 1.65 -0.34 -3.60
C TYR A 144 0.26 -0.71 -3.09
N PRO A 145 -0.82 -0.35 -3.82
CA PRO A 145 -2.17 -0.66 -3.40
C PRO A 145 -2.50 -2.13 -3.65
N GLN A 146 -3.07 -2.79 -2.65
CA GLN A 146 -3.63 -4.12 -2.75
C GLN A 146 -5.08 -4.13 -2.27
N MET A 147 -5.95 -4.78 -3.03
CA MET A 147 -7.30 -5.05 -2.59
C MET A 147 -7.26 -6.10 -1.48
N LEU A 148 -7.84 -5.77 -0.33
CA LEU A 148 -8.02 -6.72 0.75
C LEU A 148 -8.97 -7.84 0.29
N PRO A 149 -8.77 -9.09 0.76
CA PRO A 149 -9.80 -10.10 0.58
C PRO A 149 -11.09 -9.60 1.22
N GLY A 150 -12.23 -9.80 0.55
CA GLY A 150 -13.52 -9.40 1.08
C GLY A 150 -13.73 -10.04 2.45
N ALA A 151 -13.87 -9.21 3.49
CA ALA A 151 -14.24 -9.67 4.82
C ALA A 151 -15.75 -9.51 4.95
N SER A 152 -16.42 -10.44 5.62
CA SER A 152 -17.84 -10.25 5.96
C SER A 152 -18.03 -10.35 7.46
N ALA A 153 -18.94 -9.55 8.01
CA ALA A 153 -19.36 -9.61 9.39
C ALA A 153 -20.83 -10.02 9.43
N ARG A 154 -21.16 -11.03 10.24
CA ARG A 154 -22.54 -11.38 10.55
C ARG A 154 -22.94 -10.66 11.82
N VAL A 155 -23.92 -9.79 11.71
CA VAL A 155 -24.57 -9.13 12.82
C VAL A 155 -25.82 -9.93 13.16
N GLN A 156 -25.95 -10.35 14.40
CA GLN A 156 -27.16 -11.00 14.92
C GLN A 156 -27.74 -10.14 16.02
N VAL A 157 -29.00 -9.75 15.86
CA VAL A 157 -29.77 -9.03 16.88
C VAL A 157 -30.62 -10.03 17.63
N HIS A 158 -30.53 -10.02 18.96
CA HIS A 158 -31.38 -10.81 19.83
C HIS A 158 -32.56 -9.95 20.29
N GLY A 159 -33.67 -10.00 19.54
CA GLY A 159 -34.79 -9.07 19.63
C GLY A 159 -35.34 -8.92 21.03
N ALA A 160 -35.58 -10.02 21.75
CA ALA A 160 -36.10 -9.96 23.13
C ALA A 160 -35.13 -9.24 24.10
N ARG A 161 -33.82 -9.43 23.94
CA ARG A 161 -32.80 -8.75 24.75
C ARG A 161 -32.70 -7.27 24.39
N VAL A 162 -32.73 -6.97 23.10
CA VAL A 162 -32.74 -5.59 22.59
C VAL A 162 -33.95 -4.83 23.09
N TYR A 163 -35.15 -5.41 22.98
CA TYR A 163 -36.37 -4.79 23.50
C TYR A 163 -36.24 -4.48 24.99
N THR A 164 -35.75 -5.44 25.79
CA THR A 164 -35.61 -5.26 27.25
C THR A 164 -34.64 -4.12 27.59
N SER A 165 -33.51 -4.05 26.90
CA SER A 165 -32.50 -3.01 27.14
C SER A 165 -32.97 -1.63 26.63
N LEU A 166 -33.63 -1.57 25.47
CA LEU A 166 -34.22 -0.34 24.96
C LEU A 166 -35.37 0.16 25.84
N ALA A 167 -36.20 -0.73 26.39
CA ALA A 167 -37.27 -0.36 27.32
C ALA A 167 -36.77 0.28 28.62
N ALA A 168 -35.52 0.00 29.01
CA ALA A 168 -34.87 0.63 30.16
C ALA A 168 -34.25 2.00 29.82
N THR A 169 -34.04 2.31 28.54
CA THR A 169 -33.26 3.47 28.10
C THR A 169 -34.11 4.52 27.37
N LEU A 170 -35.09 4.09 26.57
CA LEU A 170 -35.95 4.96 25.77
C LEU A 170 -37.16 5.46 26.56
N ALA A 171 -37.73 6.58 26.13
CA ALA A 171 -38.98 7.09 26.68
C ALA A 171 -40.15 6.18 26.28
N LYS A 172 -41.16 6.11 27.15
CA LYS A 172 -42.36 5.30 26.93
C LYS A 172 -43.61 6.18 26.89
N ALA A 173 -44.35 6.12 25.78
CA ALA A 173 -45.62 6.80 25.62
C ALA A 173 -46.76 6.08 26.37
N ALA A 174 -47.89 6.76 26.55
CA ALA A 174 -49.06 6.22 27.25
C ALA A 174 -49.65 4.95 26.59
N ASP A 175 -49.49 4.82 25.27
CA ASP A 175 -49.90 3.64 24.49
C ASP A 175 -48.85 2.50 24.52
N GLY A 176 -47.78 2.67 25.30
CA GLY A 176 -46.69 1.72 25.43
C GLY A 176 -45.60 1.82 24.37
N THR A 177 -45.68 2.77 23.42
CA THR A 177 -44.62 2.99 22.42
C THR A 177 -43.31 3.39 23.08
N LEU A 178 -42.22 2.69 22.75
CA LEU A 178 -40.87 3.13 23.11
C LEU A 178 -40.34 4.06 22.03
N TYR A 179 -39.84 5.23 22.40
CA TYR A 179 -39.33 6.22 21.44
C TYR A 179 -38.14 7.02 21.99
N GLY A 180 -37.34 7.59 21.08
CA GLY A 180 -36.23 8.46 21.44
C GLY A 180 -35.69 9.23 20.23
N SER A 181 -34.75 10.14 20.47
CA SER A 181 -34.01 10.79 19.39
C SER A 181 -33.00 9.81 18.76
N PHE A 182 -32.48 10.16 17.58
CA PHE A 182 -31.39 9.39 16.96
C PHE A 182 -30.15 9.28 17.88
N ALA A 183 -29.88 10.31 18.67
CA ALA A 183 -28.78 10.32 19.65
C ALA A 183 -29.03 9.37 20.82
N ASP A 184 -30.27 9.30 21.34
CA ASP A 184 -30.65 8.35 22.40
C ASP A 184 -30.52 6.91 21.91
N ILE A 185 -30.99 6.63 20.70
CA ILE A 185 -30.88 5.32 20.07
C ILE A 185 -29.41 4.95 19.82
N GLY A 186 -28.59 5.90 19.39
CA GLY A 186 -27.14 5.71 19.23
C GLY A 186 -26.45 5.32 20.55
N ARG A 187 -26.75 6.03 21.64
CA ARG A 187 -26.20 5.72 22.98
C ARG A 187 -26.66 4.33 23.47
N ALA A 188 -27.94 4.01 23.29
CA ALA A 188 -28.49 2.73 23.68
C ALA A 188 -27.85 1.57 22.89
N TRP A 189 -27.62 1.76 21.59
CA TRP A 189 -27.01 0.76 20.72
C TRP A 189 -25.63 0.28 21.18
N ASN A 190 -24.78 1.20 21.65
CA ASN A 190 -23.46 0.85 22.17
C ASN A 190 -23.56 -0.05 23.42
N ALA A 191 -24.55 0.17 24.27
CA ALA A 191 -24.83 -0.72 25.40
C ALA A 191 -25.35 -2.09 24.91
N LEU A 192 -26.20 -2.14 23.89
CA LEU A 192 -26.70 -3.40 23.31
C LEU A 192 -25.59 -4.31 22.79
N VAL A 193 -24.56 -3.73 22.16
CA VAL A 193 -23.40 -4.49 21.68
C VAL A 193 -22.55 -5.01 22.84
N ARG A 194 -22.26 -4.16 23.82
CA ARG A 194 -21.47 -4.52 25.00
C ARG A 194 -22.14 -5.64 25.82
N ASP A 195 -23.45 -5.58 25.96
CA ASP A 195 -24.24 -6.50 26.77
C ASP A 195 -24.61 -7.79 25.99
N GLY A 196 -24.17 -7.91 24.73
CA GLY A 196 -24.39 -9.08 23.87
C GLY A 196 -25.82 -9.24 23.37
N ALA A 197 -26.62 -8.17 23.38
CA ALA A 197 -27.93 -8.13 22.74
C ALA A 197 -27.81 -7.98 21.21
N VAL A 198 -26.72 -7.35 20.75
CA VAL A 198 -26.28 -7.35 19.36
C VAL A 198 -24.91 -8.00 19.30
N THR A 199 -24.76 -9.07 18.52
CA THR A 199 -23.49 -9.77 18.36
C THR A 199 -22.96 -9.57 16.94
N ILE A 200 -21.64 -9.37 16.81
CA ILE A 200 -20.97 -9.14 15.53
C ILE A 200 -19.84 -10.16 15.40
N ALA A 201 -19.93 -11.03 14.40
CA ALA A 201 -18.95 -12.09 14.16
C ALA A 201 -18.32 -11.93 12.76
N LEU A 202 -17.00 -11.88 12.67
CA LEU A 202 -16.29 -11.88 11.38
C LEU A 202 -16.29 -13.28 10.75
N ALA A 203 -16.72 -13.38 9.50
CA ALA A 203 -16.65 -14.59 8.69
C ALA A 203 -15.20 -14.88 8.26
N GLY A 204 -14.80 -16.15 8.26
CA GLY A 204 -13.47 -16.60 7.84
C GLY A 204 -12.46 -16.80 8.96
N GLN A 205 -12.78 -16.38 10.19
CA GLN A 205 -12.12 -16.92 11.37
C GLN A 205 -12.79 -18.26 11.68
N GLY A 206 -12.01 -19.34 11.80
CA GLY A 206 -12.51 -20.64 12.23
C GLY A 206 -13.31 -20.52 13.53
N SER A 207 -14.02 -21.58 13.91
CA SER A 207 -15.01 -21.67 15.01
C SER A 207 -14.56 -21.23 16.43
N GLY A 208 -13.42 -20.55 16.59
CA GLY A 208 -13.02 -19.78 17.77
C GLY A 208 -12.96 -18.27 17.49
N GLY A 209 -14.00 -17.72 16.84
CA GLY A 209 -14.10 -16.32 16.40
C GLY A 209 -13.45 -15.32 17.35
N GLY A 210 -12.35 -14.73 16.89
CA GLY A 210 -11.66 -13.67 17.61
C GLY A 210 -12.49 -12.41 17.58
N THR A 211 -12.54 -11.71 18.71
CA THR A 211 -13.11 -10.35 18.76
C THR A 211 -12.37 -9.48 17.73
N PRO A 212 -13.09 -8.78 16.83
CA PRO A 212 -12.44 -7.83 15.95
C PRO A 212 -11.65 -6.79 16.78
N PRO A 213 -10.57 -6.22 16.24
CA PRO A 213 -9.96 -5.02 16.81
C PRO A 213 -11.05 -3.98 17.14
N ALA A 214 -10.93 -3.29 18.29
CA ALA A 214 -12.00 -2.48 18.85
C ALA A 214 -12.53 -1.41 17.87
N ASP A 215 -11.63 -0.80 17.10
CA ASP A 215 -11.90 0.16 16.05
C ASP A 215 -12.69 -0.42 14.87
N VAL A 216 -12.39 -1.67 14.47
CA VAL A 216 -13.14 -2.39 13.44
C VAL A 216 -14.52 -2.80 13.96
N GLY A 217 -14.58 -3.27 15.21
CA GLY A 217 -15.83 -3.64 15.87
C GLY A 217 -16.80 -2.46 16.00
N GLU A 218 -16.31 -1.29 16.38
CA GLU A 218 -17.09 -0.06 16.49
C GLU A 218 -17.67 0.37 15.14
N ARG A 219 -16.86 0.42 14.08
CA ARG A 219 -17.34 0.77 12.73
C ARG A 219 -18.37 -0.21 12.19
N LEU A 220 -18.17 -1.51 12.41
CA LEU A 220 -19.15 -2.52 12.00
C LEU A 220 -20.45 -2.40 12.79
N SER A 221 -20.36 -2.07 14.07
CA SER A 221 -21.52 -1.78 14.93
C SER A 221 -22.31 -0.58 14.43
N GLU A 222 -21.63 0.51 14.07
CA GLU A 222 -22.26 1.71 13.52
C GLU A 222 -22.97 1.42 12.19
N GLN A 223 -22.30 0.73 11.26
CA GLN A 223 -22.91 0.33 9.99
C GLN A 223 -24.10 -0.62 10.19
N ALA A 224 -24.02 -1.51 11.17
CA ALA A 224 -25.14 -2.39 11.53
C ALA A 224 -26.32 -1.58 12.05
N ARG A 225 -26.08 -0.62 12.94
CA ARG A 225 -27.09 0.28 13.48
C ARG A 225 -27.81 1.02 12.36
N GLU A 226 -27.06 1.65 11.45
CA GLU A 226 -27.63 2.41 10.33
C GLU A 226 -28.51 1.54 9.44
N LYS A 227 -28.03 0.36 9.04
CA LYS A 227 -28.77 -0.56 8.17
C LYS A 227 -30.00 -1.17 8.83
N LEU A 228 -29.94 -1.40 10.15
CA LEU A 228 -31.05 -1.96 10.92
C LEU A 228 -32.00 -0.90 11.45
N PHE A 229 -31.64 0.39 11.36
CA PHE A 229 -32.41 1.47 11.93
C PHE A 229 -33.83 1.50 11.36
N ASP A 230 -33.98 1.49 10.04
CA ASP A 230 -35.28 1.52 9.38
C ASP A 230 -36.10 0.23 9.59
N VAL A 231 -35.42 -0.87 9.91
CA VAL A 231 -36.06 -2.16 10.24
C VAL A 231 -36.62 -2.14 11.66
N LEU A 232 -35.91 -1.51 12.60
CA LEU A 232 -36.25 -1.50 14.02
C LEU A 232 -37.11 -0.31 14.41
N PHE A 233 -36.95 0.83 13.73
CA PHE A 233 -37.58 2.10 14.09
C PHE A 233 -38.44 2.66 12.96
N VAL A 234 -39.31 3.60 13.32
CA VAL A 234 -40.13 4.39 12.39
C VAL A 234 -40.23 5.82 12.94
N GLY A 235 -40.32 6.81 12.07
CA GLY A 235 -40.55 8.20 12.48
C GLY A 235 -41.78 8.31 13.39
N TYR A 236 -41.65 9.07 14.48
CA TYR A 236 -42.65 9.18 15.53
C TYR A 236 -42.96 10.64 15.86
N LEU A 237 -44.24 10.96 15.81
CA LEU A 237 -44.79 12.24 16.26
C LEU A 237 -45.58 11.98 17.55
N PRO A 238 -45.04 12.36 18.72
CA PRO A 238 -45.75 12.15 19.98
C PRO A 238 -47.06 12.96 20.00
N PRO A 239 -48.14 12.45 20.60
CA PRO A 239 -49.42 13.16 20.73
C PRO A 239 -49.29 14.51 21.45
N ASN A 240 -48.33 14.60 22.38
CA ASN A 240 -47.94 15.82 23.08
C ASN A 240 -46.42 16.01 22.90
N PRO A 241 -45.96 16.77 21.90
CA PRO A 241 -44.53 17.02 21.74
C PRO A 241 -43.99 17.77 22.97
N PRO A 242 -42.81 17.39 23.49
CA PRO A 242 -42.14 18.20 24.51
C PRO A 242 -41.92 19.60 23.95
N ALA A 243 -42.12 20.63 24.77
CA ALA A 243 -41.96 22.02 24.35
C ALA A 243 -40.58 22.22 23.70
N ALA A 244 -40.56 22.78 22.49
CA ALA A 244 -39.33 22.99 21.74
C ALA A 244 -38.36 23.87 22.55
N GLY A 245 -37.25 23.27 23.00
CA GLY A 245 -36.09 24.03 23.46
C GLY A 245 -35.60 23.78 24.90
N SER A 246 -35.26 22.55 25.28
CA SER A 246 -34.52 22.37 26.54
C SER A 246 -33.40 21.35 26.54
N ASP A 247 -32.84 20.94 25.39
CA ASP A 247 -31.46 20.43 25.30
C ASP A 247 -31.03 20.33 23.83
N GLY A 248 -30.03 21.12 23.44
CA GLY A 248 -29.68 21.42 22.06
C GLY A 248 -28.90 20.34 21.30
N SER A 249 -29.49 19.18 21.00
CA SER A 249 -28.86 18.26 20.04
C SER A 249 -29.86 17.55 19.11
N GLY A 250 -29.81 17.92 17.83
CA GLY A 250 -30.38 17.17 16.71
C GLY A 250 -31.84 17.49 16.42
N ASP A 251 -32.15 17.63 15.13
CA ASP A 251 -33.50 17.69 14.53
C ASP A 251 -34.54 17.03 15.43
N GLY A 252 -35.58 17.76 15.85
CA GLY A 252 -36.61 17.30 16.82
C GLY A 252 -37.46 16.09 16.39
N THR A 253 -36.97 15.33 15.41
CA THR A 253 -37.50 14.07 14.92
C THR A 253 -37.23 12.96 15.92
N LEU A 254 -38.32 12.38 16.42
CA LEU A 254 -38.29 11.21 17.28
C LEU A 254 -38.54 9.96 16.45
N TYR A 255 -38.05 8.83 16.95
CA TYR A 255 -38.21 7.53 16.32
C TYR A 255 -38.76 6.54 17.33
N ALA A 256 -39.82 5.83 16.94
CA ALA A 256 -40.45 4.80 17.74
C ALA A 256 -39.93 3.43 17.35
N LEU A 257 -39.68 2.58 18.35
CA LEU A 257 -39.41 1.16 18.14
C LEU A 257 -40.67 0.50 17.57
N ARG A 258 -40.51 -0.30 16.51
CA ARG A 258 -41.63 -1.01 15.86
C ARG A 258 -42.22 -2.11 16.74
N TRP A 259 -41.42 -2.71 17.62
CA TRP A 259 -41.86 -3.75 18.55
C TRP A 259 -42.64 -3.15 19.72
N ARG A 260 -43.81 -3.70 20.01
CA ARG A 260 -44.69 -3.25 21.11
C ARG A 260 -44.52 -4.09 22.38
N SER A 261 -43.98 -5.29 22.23
CA SER A 261 -43.69 -6.22 23.32
C SER A 261 -42.47 -7.09 22.99
N PRO A 262 -41.88 -7.77 23.99
CA PRO A 262 -40.81 -8.74 23.73
C PRO A 262 -41.24 -9.89 22.80
N ALA A 263 -42.54 -10.21 22.75
CA ALA A 263 -43.08 -11.27 21.89
C ALA A 263 -43.15 -10.87 20.41
N ASP A 264 -43.21 -9.55 20.14
CA ASP A 264 -43.18 -9.02 18.77
C ASP A 264 -41.75 -8.87 18.23
N ALA A 265 -40.75 -9.06 19.11
CA ALA A 265 -39.37 -8.90 18.76
C ALA A 265 -38.87 -10.07 17.92
N ILE A 266 -38.37 -9.75 16.73
CA ILE A 266 -37.73 -10.71 15.83
C ILE A 266 -36.22 -10.65 16.02
N ASP A 267 -35.51 -11.71 15.61
CA ASP A 267 -34.05 -11.80 15.66
C ASP A 267 -33.45 -11.55 14.26
N PRO A 268 -33.37 -10.29 13.78
CA PRO A 268 -32.84 -10.02 12.45
C PRO A 268 -31.35 -10.34 12.40
N SER A 269 -30.93 -10.88 11.25
CA SER A 269 -29.54 -11.10 10.93
C SER A 269 -29.14 -10.30 9.70
N LEU A 270 -28.01 -9.62 9.75
CA LEU A 270 -27.45 -8.85 8.65
C LEU A 270 -26.04 -9.37 8.35
N THR A 271 -25.69 -9.44 7.07
CA THR A 271 -24.30 -9.63 6.64
C THR A 271 -23.77 -8.31 6.08
N ILE A 272 -22.68 -7.82 6.66
CA ILE A 272 -21.96 -6.64 6.20
C ILE A 272 -20.70 -7.13 5.49
N THR A 273 -20.56 -6.84 4.21
CA THR A 273 -19.31 -7.11 3.47
C THR A 273 -18.46 -5.84 3.47
N VAL A 274 -17.19 -5.99 3.84
CA VAL A 274 -16.17 -4.96 3.81
C VAL A 274 -15.21 -5.29 2.69
N GLU A 275 -15.16 -4.39 1.71
CA GLU A 275 -14.16 -4.38 0.65
C GLU A 275 -13.32 -3.11 0.83
N GLY A 276 -12.00 -3.24 0.72
CA GLY A 276 -11.09 -2.13 0.98
C GLY A 276 -9.78 -2.29 0.24
N TRP A 277 -9.12 -1.15 0.05
CA TRP A 277 -7.74 -1.10 -0.44
C TRP A 277 -6.82 -0.86 0.75
N THR A 278 -5.71 -1.58 0.76
CA THR A 278 -4.59 -1.32 1.67
C THR A 278 -3.34 -0.99 0.87
N TRP A 279 -2.33 -0.43 1.53
CA TRP A 279 -1.00 -0.24 0.95
C TRP A 279 -0.06 -1.25 1.57
N LEU A 280 0.58 -2.07 0.74
CA LEU A 280 1.61 -3.00 1.18
C LEU A 280 2.99 -2.50 0.81
N SER A 281 3.95 -2.73 1.70
CA SER A 281 5.37 -2.50 1.43
C SER A 281 5.97 -3.70 0.70
N ALA A 282 6.77 -3.43 -0.33
CA ALA A 282 7.61 -4.42 -0.98
C ALA A 282 9.06 -3.91 -1.07
N SER A 283 9.97 -4.87 -1.20
CA SER A 283 11.36 -4.59 -1.51
C SER A 283 11.87 -5.52 -2.60
N LEU A 284 12.66 -4.97 -3.52
CA LEU A 284 13.38 -5.72 -4.54
C LEU A 284 14.88 -5.54 -4.28
N GLU A 285 15.65 -6.60 -4.48
CA GLU A 285 17.10 -6.59 -4.33
C GLU A 285 17.76 -7.10 -5.61
N ALA A 286 18.93 -6.53 -5.93
CA ALA A 286 19.83 -7.05 -6.94
C ALA A 286 21.28 -6.89 -6.50
N ASP A 287 22.13 -7.82 -6.93
CA ASP A 287 23.57 -7.70 -6.81
C ASP A 287 24.10 -6.60 -7.74
N LEU A 288 25.06 -5.81 -7.26
CA LEU A 288 25.72 -4.79 -8.09
C LEU A 288 26.39 -5.40 -9.33
N SER A 289 26.92 -6.62 -9.21
CA SER A 289 27.42 -7.41 -10.35
C SER A 289 26.39 -7.58 -11.45
N ALA A 290 25.14 -7.91 -11.10
CA ALA A 290 24.08 -8.15 -12.07
C ALA A 290 23.68 -6.85 -12.78
N LEU A 291 23.64 -5.73 -12.05
CA LEU A 291 23.35 -4.41 -12.61
C LEU A 291 24.45 -3.93 -13.55
N LEU A 292 25.72 -4.01 -13.12
CA LEU A 292 26.87 -3.61 -13.95
C LEU A 292 27.09 -4.54 -15.15
N GLY A 293 26.81 -5.84 -14.98
CA GLY A 293 26.94 -6.83 -16.05
C GLY A 293 26.01 -6.58 -17.24
N ALA A 294 24.91 -5.84 -17.05
CA ALA A 294 24.00 -5.43 -18.11
C ALA A 294 24.55 -4.30 -19.01
N LEU A 295 25.59 -3.58 -18.57
CA LEU A 295 26.18 -2.47 -19.30
C LEU A 295 27.23 -2.95 -20.32
N ASP A 296 27.51 -2.11 -21.33
CA ASP A 296 28.62 -2.28 -22.27
C ASP A 296 29.65 -1.15 -22.13
N ASP A 297 30.70 -1.18 -22.96
CA ASP A 297 31.82 -0.24 -22.92
C ASP A 297 31.40 1.23 -23.16
N SER A 298 30.27 1.46 -23.82
CA SER A 298 29.76 2.79 -24.12
C SER A 298 29.28 3.56 -22.89
N TYR A 299 29.15 2.90 -21.73
CA TYR A 299 28.81 3.50 -20.44
C TYR A 299 30.04 3.83 -19.57
N LEU A 300 31.24 3.58 -20.11
CA LEU A 300 32.51 3.83 -19.43
C LEU A 300 33.12 5.15 -19.88
N HIS A 301 33.50 5.96 -18.91
CA HIS A 301 34.17 7.23 -19.14
C HIS A 301 35.48 7.30 -18.36
N THR A 302 36.46 7.98 -18.94
CA THR A 302 37.72 8.27 -18.26
C THR A 302 37.92 9.78 -18.23
N THR A 303 38.16 10.32 -17.04
CA THR A 303 38.53 11.71 -16.84
C THR A 303 39.97 11.77 -16.35
N TYR A 304 40.70 12.80 -16.79
CA TYR A 304 42.10 13.00 -16.39
C TYR A 304 42.17 14.21 -15.46
N ALA A 305 42.70 13.99 -14.26
CA ALA A 305 42.98 15.07 -13.32
C ALA A 305 44.17 15.88 -13.81
N TYR A 306 44.07 17.20 -13.74
CA TYR A 306 45.17 18.12 -14.07
C TYR A 306 46.40 17.79 -13.21
N ALA A 307 47.53 17.53 -13.87
CA ALA A 307 48.82 17.37 -13.22
C ALA A 307 49.68 18.59 -13.55
N SER A 308 50.10 19.34 -12.53
CA SER A 308 51.12 20.37 -12.68
C SER A 308 52.46 19.69 -12.94
N VAL A 309 53.03 19.86 -14.13
CA VAL A 309 54.38 19.38 -14.43
C VAL A 309 55.36 20.44 -13.94
N PRO A 310 56.25 20.15 -12.97
CA PRO A 310 57.30 21.09 -12.61
C PRO A 310 58.25 21.23 -13.79
N VAL A 311 58.30 22.42 -14.39
CA VAL A 311 59.31 22.77 -15.39
C VAL A 311 60.54 23.26 -14.65
N THR A 312 61.54 22.40 -14.49
CA THR A 312 62.90 22.87 -14.15
C THR A 312 63.54 23.40 -15.43
N VAL A 313 63.60 24.72 -15.55
CA VAL A 313 64.41 25.40 -16.58
C VAL A 313 65.87 25.27 -16.13
N ALA A 314 66.68 24.58 -16.93
CA ALA A 314 68.13 24.47 -16.75
C ALA A 314 68.86 25.68 -17.35
#